data_AF-A0A8S2RTV3-F1
#
_entry.id   AF-A0A8S2RTV3-F1
#
_cell.length_a   1.000
_cell.length_b   1.000
_cell.length_c   1.000
_cell.angle_alpha   90.00
_cell.angle_beta   90.00
_cell.angle_gamma   90.00
#
_symmetry.space_group_name_H-M   'P 1'
#
loop_
_entity.id
_entity.type
_entity.pdbx_description
1 polymer ?
#
loop_
_entity_poly.entity_id
_entity_poly.type
_entity_poly.pdbx_seq_one_letter_code
_entity_poly.pdbx_strand_id
1 'polypeptide(L)' 'VTPVIFTQLYAVHGVYRNCVFPLVFALLSDKQQQTYQRLINELRRLCPSWNSQISYG' A
#
# COMPACT_ATOMS: atom_id res chain seq x y z
N VAL A 1 -13.19 1.81 12.16
CA VAL A 1 -13.13 3.21 12.68
C VAL A 1 -11.69 3.67 12.64
N THR A 2 -11.42 4.85 12.09
CA THR A 2 -10.08 5.48 12.08
C THR A 2 -10.08 6.71 12.98
N PRO A 3 -8.94 7.07 13.60
CA PRO A 3 -8.82 8.33 14.32
C PRO A 3 -9.18 9.53 13.43
N VAL A 4 -9.79 10.58 14.00
CA VAL A 4 -10.31 11.75 13.26
C VAL A 4 -9.25 12.45 12.38
N ILE A 5 -7.97 12.35 12.75
CA ILE A 5 -6.85 12.88 11.96
C ILE A 5 -6.57 12.11 10.66
N PHE A 6 -7.16 10.91 10.50
CA PHE A 6 -7.03 10.07 9.32
C PHE A 6 -8.40 9.84 8.70
N THR A 7 -8.56 10.28 7.46
CA THR A 7 -9.78 10.07 6.69
C THR A 7 -9.99 8.58 6.37
N GLN A 8 -8.91 7.77 6.37
CA GLN A 8 -9.00 6.35 6.03
C GLN A 8 -7.83 5.47 6.50
N LEU A 9 -8.12 4.17 6.61
CA LEU A 9 -7.15 3.09 6.82
C LEU A 9 -7.26 2.11 5.66
N TYR A 10 -6.13 1.87 4.98
CA TYR A 10 -6.04 0.97 3.84
C TYR A 10 -5.13 -0.21 4.20
N ALA A 11 -5.56 -1.42 3.86
CA ALA A 11 -4.75 -2.62 3.99
C ALA A 11 -4.28 -3.07 2.59
N VAL A 12 -2.98 -2.99 2.34
CA VAL A 12 -2.35 -3.55 1.14
C VAL A 12 -2.12 -5.02 1.38
N HIS A 13 -2.67 -5.87 0.51
CA HIS A 13 -2.56 -7.31 0.61
C HIS A 13 -1.69 -7.89 -0.49
N GLY A 14 -0.90 -8.89 -0.14
CA GLY A 14 -0.17 -9.72 -1.08
C GLY A 14 -0.91 -11.03 -1.31
N VAL A 15 -0.81 -11.55 -2.53
CA VAL A 15 -1.32 -12.87 -2.89
C VAL A 15 -0.15 -13.81 -3.11
N TYR A 16 -0.11 -14.93 -2.40
CA TYR A 16 0.89 -15.97 -2.57
C TYR A 16 0.26 -17.34 -2.47
N ARG A 17 0.45 -18.18 -3.50
CA ARG A 17 -0.13 -19.54 -3.58
C ARG A 17 -1.64 -19.56 -3.28
N ASN A 18 -2.38 -18.66 -3.91
CA ASN A 18 -3.83 -18.46 -3.73
C ASN A 18 -4.26 -18.07 -2.30
N CYS A 19 -3.33 -17.76 -1.41
CA CYS A 19 -3.62 -17.21 -0.09
C CYS A 19 -3.40 -15.70 -0.09
N VAL A 20 -4.26 -14.99 0.63
CA VAL A 20 -4.21 -13.52 0.77
C VAL A 20 -3.65 -13.16 2.14
N PHE A 21 -2.65 -12.30 2.17
CA PHE A 21 -1.98 -11.87 3.41
C PHE A 21 -1.98 -10.35 3.50
N PRO A 22 -2.34 -9.75 4.65
CA PRO A 22 -2.16 -8.33 4.87
C PRO A 22 -0.66 -8.03 4.99
N LEU A 23 -0.14 -7.15 4.14
CA LEU A 23 1.28 -6.77 4.14
C LEU A 23 1.52 -5.43 4.81
N VAL A 24 0.67 -4.43 4.51
CA VAL A 24 0.84 -3.07 5.02
C VAL A 24 -0.50 -2.45 5.38
N PHE A 25 -0.53 -1.76 6.51
CA PHE A 25 -1.64 -0.91 6.93
C PHE A 25 -1.22 0.56 6.79
N ALA A 26 -1.93 1.30 5.95
CA ALA A 26 -1.65 2.70 5.64
C ALA A 26 -2.76 3.60 6.17
N LEU A 27 -2.40 4.52 7.05
CA LEU A 27 -3.27 5.58 7.53
C LEU A 27 -3.09 6.81 6.62
N LEU A 28 -4.14 7.19 5.91
CA LEU A 28 -4.06 8.30 4.95
C LEU A 28 -4.93 9.47 5.41
N SER A 29 -4.38 10.68 5.23
CA SER A 29 -5.01 11.94 5.60
C SER A 29 -6.22 12.26 4.73
N ASP A 30 -6.27 11.77 3.49
CA ASP A 30 -7.30 12.09 2.51
C ASP A 30 -7.37 11.02 1.39
N LYS A 31 -8.29 11.23 0.45
CA LYS A 31 -8.61 10.34 -0.69
C LYS A 31 -8.07 10.84 -2.03
N GLN A 32 -7.09 11.74 -2.02
CA GLN A 32 -6.57 12.33 -3.25
C GLN A 32 -5.64 11.37 -3.99
N GLN A 33 -5.64 11.43 -5.33
CA GLN A 33 -4.74 10.63 -6.16
C GLN A 33 -3.27 10.78 -5.75
N GLN A 34 -2.85 12.00 -5.42
CA GLN A 34 -1.49 12.29 -4.99
C GLN A 34 -1.12 11.55 -3.69
N THR A 35 -2.05 11.38 -2.77
CA THR A 35 -1.86 10.67 -1.50
C THR A 35 -1.63 9.17 -1.74
N TYR A 36 -2.35 8.57 -2.70
CA TYR A 36 -2.09 7.19 -3.13
C TYR A 36 -0.75 7.03 -3.85
N GLN A 37 -0.40 7.97 -4.72
CA GLN A 37 0.90 7.95 -5.41
C GLN A 37 2.06 8.02 -4.41
N ARG A 38 1.95 8.87 -3.39
CA ARG A 38 2.94 8.94 -2.29
C ARG A 38 3.03 7.62 -1.55
N LEU A 39 1.90 7.01 -1.17
CA LEU A 39 1.91 5.69 -0.51
C LEU A 39 2.65 4.64 -1.34
N ILE A 40 2.35 4.51 -2.63
CA ILE A 40 3.01 3.54 -3.51
C ILE A 40 4.51 3.82 -3.63
N ASN A 41 4.90 5.09 -3.77
CA ASN A 41 6.32 5.47 -3.85
C ASN A 41 7.07 5.14 -2.56
N GLU A 42 6.47 5.38 -1.39
CA GLU A 42 7.05 4.99 -0.10
C GLU A 42 7.19 3.46 0.02
N LEU A 43 6.20 2.69 -0.43
CA LEU A 43 6.29 1.23 -0.47
C LEU A 43 7.44 0.74 -1.35
N ARG A 44 7.61 1.32 -2.54
CA ARG A 44 8.74 1.00 -3.43
C ARG A 44 10.10 1.34 -2.82
N ARG A 45 10.17 2.44 -2.06
CA ARG A 45 11.40 2.88 -1.37
C ARG A 45 11.75 1.95 -0.20
N LEU A 46 10.76 1.56 0.59
CA LEU A 46 10.95 0.70 1.77
C LEU A 46 11.15 -0.77 1.40
N CYS A 47 10.61 -1.22 0.27
CA CYS A 47 10.73 -2.59 -0.22
C CYS A 47 11.28 -2.63 -1.66
N PRO A 48 12.58 -2.36 -1.88
CA PRO A 48 13.15 -2.32 -3.22
C PRO A 48 12.99 -3.61 -4.01
N SER A 49 12.95 -4.76 -3.32
CA SER A 49 12.75 -6.09 -3.91
C SER A 49 11.36 -6.30 -4.51
N TRP A 50 10.36 -5.48 -4.15
CA TRP A 50 9.03 -5.55 -4.77
C TRP A 50 9.05 -5.01 -6.21
N ASN A 51 9.98 -4.10 -6.52
CA ASN A 51 10.15 -3.61 -7.89
C ASN A 51 10.65 -4.71 -8.84
N SER A 52 11.33 -5.73 -8.30
CA SER A 52 11.87 -6.87 -9.06
C SER A 52 10.79 -7.85 -9.53
N GLN A 53 9.59 -7.80 -8.95
CA GLN A 53 8.49 -8.74 -9.24
C GLN A 53 7.47 -8.18 -10.23
N ILE A 54 7.59 -6.91 -10.61
CA ILE A 54 6.81 -6.30 -11.70
C ILE A 54 7.61 -6.47 -12.99
N SER A 55 7.80 -7.72 -13.42
CA SER A 55 8.19 -7.98 -14.81
C SER A 55 6.91 -7.90 -15.63
N TYR A 56 6.83 -6.95 -16.55
CA TYR A 56 5.72 -6.87 -17.51
C TYR A 56 5.66 -8.21 -18.26
N GLY A 57 4.60 -8.98 -18.01
CA GLY A 57 4.15 -10.01 -18.93
C GLY A 57 3.50 -9.36 -20.14
#